data_AF-A0A2H0UA75-F1
#
_entry.id   AF-A0A2H0UA75-F1
#
_cell.length_a   1.000
_cell.length_b   1.000
_cell.length_c   1.000
_cell.angle_alpha   90.00
_cell.angle_beta   90.00
_cell.angle_gamma   90.00
#
_symmetry.space_group_name_H-M   'P 1'
#
loop_
_entity.id
_entity.type
_entity.pdbx_description
1 polymer ?
#
loop_
_entity_poly.entity_id
_entity_poly.type
_entity_poly.pdbx_seq_one_letter_code
_entity_poly.pdbx_strand_id
1 'polypeptide(L)'
;MRQEQFDRLRPGSIIVQASMGTVMDDRAFRKWIVQEGNFAIFDYSAGEALYLAYKDLDRIIFPRIVAGHTVETRRRLGERVVQNIQAYLASLQ
;
A
#
# COMPACT_ATOMS: atom_id res chain seq x y z
N MET A 1 4.49 2.59 11.34
CA MET A 1 3.94 1.81 12.45
C MET A 1 5.10 1.33 13.28
N ARG A 2 5.21 1.88 14.47
CA ARG A 2 6.18 1.51 15.51
C ARG A 2 5.58 0.42 16.39
N GLN A 3 6.40 -0.23 17.22
CA GLN A 3 5.99 -1.33 18.10
C GLN A 3 4.72 -1.00 18.92
N GLU A 4 4.67 0.17 19.54
CA GLU A 4 3.53 0.65 20.34
C GLU A 4 2.19 0.68 19.58
N GLN A 5 2.23 0.83 18.25
CA GLN A 5 1.03 0.85 17.41
C GLN A 5 0.59 -0.57 17.08
N PHE A 6 1.54 -1.50 16.89
CA PHE A 6 1.25 -2.93 16.74
C PHE A 6 0.71 -3.54 18.02
N ASP A 7 1.22 -3.16 19.19
CA ASP A 7 0.79 -3.68 20.50
C ASP A 7 -0.68 -3.32 20.84
N ARG A 8 -1.25 -2.32 20.15
CA ARG A 8 -2.66 -1.92 20.30
C ARG A 8 -3.61 -2.66 19.36
N LEU A 9 -3.08 -3.43 18.41
CA LEU A 9 -3.90 -4.23 17.51
C LEU A 9 -4.44 -5.45 18.25
N ARG A 10 -5.66 -5.86 17.90
CA ARG A 10 -6.25 -7.08 18.45
C ARG A 10 -5.53 -8.31 17.86
N PRO A 11 -5.39 -9.41 18.63
CA PRO A 11 -4.95 -10.69 18.07
C PRO A 11 -5.84 -11.11 16.90
N GLY A 12 -5.25 -11.75 15.89
CA GLY A 12 -5.98 -12.19 14.70
C GLY A 12 -6.31 -11.05 13.72
N SER A 13 -5.64 -9.90 13.82
CA SER A 13 -5.93 -8.76 12.96
C SER A 13 -5.23 -8.87 11.60
N ILE A 14 -5.83 -8.22 10.60
CA ILE A 14 -5.33 -8.15 9.24
C ILE A 14 -4.86 -6.73 8.97
N ILE A 15 -3.61 -6.57 8.54
CA ILE A 15 -3.09 -5.31 8.02
C ILE A 15 -3.17 -5.34 6.50
N VAL A 16 -3.71 -4.27 5.91
CA VAL A 16 -3.73 -4.07 4.46
C VAL A 16 -2.92 -2.82 4.14
N GLN A 17 -1.76 -2.97 3.52
CA GLN A 17 -0.96 -1.87 2.98
C GLN A 17 -1.25 -1.75 1.48
N ALA A 18 -2.00 -0.73 1.11
CA ALA A 18 -2.30 -0.36 -0.28
C ALA A 18 -1.74 1.03 -0.64
N SER A 19 -0.59 1.36 -0.06
CA SER A 19 0.08 2.65 -0.22
C SER A 19 1.57 2.48 -0.45
N MET A 20 2.16 3.45 -1.14
CA MET A 20 3.60 3.54 -1.35
C MET A 20 4.35 3.95 -0.06
N GLY A 21 5.63 3.60 -0.03
CA GLY A 21 6.58 4.04 1.01
C GLY A 21 6.71 3.09 2.20
N THR A 22 7.61 3.45 3.11
CA THR A 22 7.91 2.64 4.30
C THR A 22 6.96 3.00 5.43
N VAL A 23 5.83 2.30 5.49
CA VAL A 23 4.77 2.59 6.45
C VAL A 23 4.99 1.89 7.79
N MET A 24 5.79 0.82 7.86
CA MET A 24 5.97 -0.02 9.04
C MET A 24 7.45 -0.21 9.39
N ASP A 25 7.76 -0.21 10.68
CA ASP A 25 9.06 -0.64 11.17
C ASP A 25 9.23 -2.15 10.96
N ASP A 26 10.31 -2.58 10.31
CA ASP A 26 10.53 -3.97 9.92
C ASP A 26 10.58 -4.90 11.14
N ARG A 27 11.30 -4.51 12.19
CA ARG A 27 11.45 -5.33 13.40
C ARG A 27 10.12 -5.49 14.12
N ALA A 28 9.36 -4.40 14.27
CA ALA A 28 8.05 -4.44 14.89
C ALA A 28 7.06 -5.27 14.07
N PHE A 29 7.05 -5.12 12.75
CA PHE A 29 6.20 -5.90 11.85
C PHE A 29 6.50 -7.41 11.94
N ARG A 30 7.78 -7.80 11.88
CA ARG A 30 8.20 -9.21 11.99
C ARG A 30 7.79 -9.83 13.32
N LYS A 31 7.87 -9.08 14.42
CA LYS A 31 7.41 -9.53 15.73
C LYS A 31 5.88 -9.70 15.77
N TRP A 32 5.14 -8.86 15.07
CA TRP A 32 3.69 -8.89 15.04
C TRP A 32 3.12 -9.99 14.12
N ILE A 33 3.68 -10.17 12.91
CA ILE A 33 3.14 -11.10 11.90
C ILE A 33 3.27 -12.58 12.28
N VAL A 34 4.24 -12.93 13.13
CA VAL A 34 4.41 -14.30 13.63
C VAL A 34 3.40 -14.71 14.70
N GLN A 35 2.63 -13.75 15.23
CA GLN A 35 1.58 -14.07 16.21
C GLN A 35 0.41 -14.78 15.50
N GLU A 36 -0.15 -15.78 16.18
CA GLU A 36 -1.20 -16.60 15.60
C GLU A 36 -2.43 -15.78 15.18
N GLY A 37 -2.92 -16.08 13.99
CA GLY A 37 -4.11 -15.46 13.39
C GLY A 37 -3.83 -14.14 12.67
N ASN A 38 -2.67 -13.53 12.83
CA ASN A 38 -2.36 -12.28 12.13
C ASN A 38 -2.06 -12.53 10.65
N PHE A 39 -2.49 -11.60 9.80
CA PHE A 39 -2.20 -11.61 8.35
C PHE A 39 -1.82 -10.23 7.86
N ALA A 40 -1.02 -10.19 6.80
CA ALA A 40 -0.72 -8.95 6.09
C ALA A 40 -0.98 -9.09 4.59
N ILE A 41 -1.58 -8.06 4.01
CA ILE A 41 -1.80 -7.94 2.57
C ILE A 41 -1.09 -6.68 2.09
N PHE A 42 -0.22 -6.85 1.12
CA PHE A 42 0.53 -5.75 0.50
C PHE A 42 0.19 -5.71 -0.97
N ASP A 43 -0.53 -4.68 -1.40
CA ASP A 43 -0.73 -4.50 -2.83
C ASP A 43 0.60 -4.20 -3.53
N TYR A 44 0.60 -4.23 -4.86
CA TYR A 44 1.83 -4.04 -5.62
C TYR A 44 2.42 -2.63 -5.50
N SER A 45 1.71 -1.66 -4.90
CA SER A 45 2.24 -0.32 -4.63
C SER A 45 3.26 -0.30 -3.48
N ALA A 46 3.30 -1.34 -2.65
CA ALA A 46 4.27 -1.50 -1.57
C ALA A 46 5.74 -1.52 -2.08
N GLY A 47 5.95 -1.86 -3.35
CA GLY A 47 7.25 -1.81 -4.01
C GLY A 47 8.12 -3.04 -3.82
N GLU A 48 9.15 -3.15 -4.66
CA GLU A 48 10.01 -4.33 -4.76
C GLU A 48 10.81 -4.60 -3.48
N ALA A 49 11.32 -3.56 -2.82
CA ALA A 49 12.09 -3.72 -1.59
C ALA A 49 11.27 -4.42 -0.49
N LEU A 50 10.00 -4.05 -0.34
CA LEU A 50 9.11 -4.64 0.66
C LEU A 50 8.71 -6.07 0.26
N TYR A 51 8.46 -6.30 -1.02
CA TYR A 51 8.22 -7.64 -1.56
C TYR A 51 9.38 -8.57 -1.24
N LEU A 52 10.62 -8.19 -1.58
CA LEU A 52 11.80 -9.01 -1.31
C LEU A 52 12.01 -9.26 0.19
N ALA A 53 11.69 -8.29 1.05
CA ALA A 53 11.85 -8.43 2.50
C ALA A 53 10.87 -9.43 3.14
N TYR A 54 9.67 -9.58 2.57
CA TYR A 54 8.54 -10.26 3.22
C TYR A 54 7.91 -11.41 2.41
N LYS A 55 8.24 -11.59 1.13
CA LYS A 55 7.60 -12.58 0.24
C LYS A 55 7.65 -14.03 0.75
N ASP A 56 8.65 -14.37 1.58
CA ASP A 56 8.87 -15.71 2.09
C ASP A 56 8.36 -15.89 3.53
N LEU A 57 7.72 -14.87 4.12
CA LEU A 57 7.09 -14.99 5.43
C LEU A 57 5.70 -15.62 5.30
N ASP A 58 5.34 -16.47 6.25
CA ASP A 58 4.00 -17.03 6.34
C ASP A 58 2.95 -15.94 6.58
N ARG A 59 1.71 -16.20 6.15
CA ARG A 59 0.54 -15.33 6.38
C ARG A 59 0.65 -13.94 5.74
N ILE A 60 1.47 -13.83 4.69
CA ILE A 60 1.57 -12.63 3.87
C ILE A 60 1.04 -12.89 2.46
N ILE A 61 0.25 -11.95 1.95
CA ILE A 61 -0.33 -11.99 0.61
C ILE A 61 0.19 -10.81 -0.19
N PHE A 62 0.86 -11.11 -1.31
CA PHE A 62 1.34 -10.13 -2.30
C PHE A 62 0.62 -10.32 -3.64
N PRO A 63 -0.55 -9.70 -3.86
CA PRO A 63 -1.14 -9.67 -5.19
C PRO A 63 -0.24 -8.93 -6.19
N ARG A 64 -0.23 -9.39 -7.45
CA ARG A 64 0.45 -8.70 -8.57
C ARG A 64 -0.40 -7.59 -9.19
N ILE A 65 -1.20 -6.91 -8.37
CA ILE A 65 -2.06 -5.79 -8.78
C ILE A 65 -1.86 -4.61 -7.83
N VAL A 66 -1.89 -3.40 -8.39
CA VAL A 66 -1.95 -2.15 -7.62
C VAL A 66 -3.42 -1.82 -7.38
N ALA A 67 -3.81 -1.59 -6.13
CA ALA A 67 -5.15 -1.17 -5.79
C ALA A 67 -5.48 0.15 -6.52
N GLY A 68 -6.63 0.18 -7.20
CA GLY A 68 -7.09 1.36 -7.94
C GLY A 68 -6.51 1.53 -9.35
N HIS A 69 -5.56 0.69 -9.79
CA HIS A 69 -5.10 0.67 -11.19
C HIS A 69 -6.09 -0.07 -12.10
N THR A 70 -7.21 0.59 -12.41
CA THR A 70 -8.18 0.12 -13.42
C THR A 70 -8.07 0.94 -14.70
N VAL A 71 -8.66 0.44 -15.80
CA VAL A 71 -8.75 1.16 -17.08
C VAL A 71 -9.48 2.49 -16.89
N GLU A 72 -10.54 2.50 -16.08
CA GLU A 72 -11.36 3.67 -15.76
C GLU A 72 -10.58 4.70 -14.96
N THR A 73 -9.81 4.29 -13.94
CA THR A 73 -8.96 5.21 -13.17
C THR A 73 -7.90 5.85 -14.06
N ARG A 74 -7.28 5.07 -14.96
CA ARG A 74 -6.30 5.58 -15.93
C ARG A 74 -6.93 6.61 -16.86
N ARG A 75 -8.13 6.34 -17.40
CA ARG A 75 -8.87 7.27 -18.26
C ARG A 75 -9.18 8.57 -17.52
N ARG A 76 -9.78 8.46 -16.33
CA ARG A 76 -10.15 9.63 -15.50
C ARG A 76 -8.93 10.48 -15.13
N LEU A 77 -7.79 9.85 -14.82
CA LEU A 77 -6.55 10.57 -14.53
C LEU A 77 -6.08 11.36 -15.76
N GLY A 78 -6.06 10.73 -16.94
CA GLY A 78 -5.69 11.41 -18.20
C GLY A 78 -6.61 12.58 -18.52
N GLU A 79 -7.92 12.38 -18.44
CA GLU A 79 -8.93 13.44 -18.63
C GLU A 79 -8.69 14.62 -17.68
N ARG A 80 -8.40 14.35 -16.41
CA ARG A 80 -8.15 15.39 -15.41
C ARG A 80 -6.86 16.18 -15.70
N VAL A 81 -5.80 15.51 -16.16
CA VAL A 81 -4.55 16.18 -16.55
C VAL A 81 -4.79 17.14 -17.72
N VAL A 82 -5.51 16.70 -18.76
CA VAL A 82 -5.85 17.55 -19.91
C VAL A 82 -6.66 18.77 -19.48
N GLN A 83 -7.69 18.57 -18.66
CA GLN A 83 -8.51 19.66 -18.11
C GLN A 83 -7.66 20.66 -17.30
N ASN A 84 -6.73 20.19 -16.48
CA ASN A 84 -5.87 21.06 -15.68
C ASN A 84 -4.97 21.94 -16.57
N ILE A 85 -4.40 21.36 -17.63
CA ILE A 85 -3.55 22.10 -18.58
C ILE A 85 -4.39 23.15 -19.33
N GLN A 86 -5.58 22.78 -19.81
CA GLN A 86 -6.48 23.71 -20.49
C GLN A 86 -6.89 24.87 -19.58
N ALA A 87 -7.26 24.58 -18.33
CA ALA A 87 -7.61 25.59 -17.34
C ALA A 87 -6.46 26.55 -17.06
N TYR A 88 -5.23 26.04 -16.94
CA TYR A 88 -4.04 26.87 -16.76
C TYR A 88 -3.81 27.80 -17.96
N LEU A 89 -3.85 27.27 -19.19
CA LEU A 89 -3.65 28.08 -20.40
C LEU A 89 -4.72 29.17 -20.56
N ALA A 90 -5.98 28.86 -20.24
CA ALA A 90 -7.06 29.84 -20.28
C ALA A 90 -6.89 30.94 -19.22
N SER A 91 -6.26 30.65 -18.08
CA SER A 91 -5.99 31.64 -17.02
C SER A 91 -4.87 32.62 -17.34
N LEU A 92 -4.12 32.41 -18.43
CA LEU A 92 -3.05 33.29 -18.90
C LEU A 92 -3.53 34.35 -19.92
N GLN A 93 -4.81 34.31 -20.30
CA GLN A 93 -5.46 35.28 -21.21
C GLN A 93 -6.16 36.37 -20.41
#